data_AF-A0A535G757-F1
#
_entry.id   AF-A0A535G757-F1
#
_cell.length_a   1.000
_cell.length_b   1.000
_cell.length_c   1.000
_cell.angle_alpha   90.00
_cell.angle_beta   90.00
_cell.angle_gamma   90.00
#
_symmetry.space_group_name_H-M   'P 1'
#
loop_
_entity.id
_entity.type
_entity.pdbx_description
1 polymer ?
#
loop_
_entity_poly.entity_id
_entity_poly.type
_entity_poly.pdbx_seq_one_letter_code
_entity_poly.pdbx_strand_id
1 'polypeptide(L)' 'MIKARLGQQLDLEPWDRGWIRLYETQAVEVFDAARVATTASRMAELIGVLWPMCQELRKSDAKIRLVKRE' A
#
# COMPACT_ATOMS: atom_id res chain seq x y z
N MET A 1 0.95 -12.11 -3.12
CA MET A 1 1.70 -11.96 -1.85
C MET A 1 1.14 -10.84 -0.97
N ILE A 2 0.98 -9.61 -1.46
CA ILE A 2 0.46 -8.47 -0.67
C ILE A 2 -0.99 -8.70 -0.19
N LYS A 3 -1.95 -9.00 -1.09
CA LYS A 3 -3.35 -9.32 -0.72
C LYS A 3 -3.47 -10.53 0.23
N ALA A 4 -2.57 -11.51 0.11
CA ALA A 4 -2.57 -12.69 0.99
C ALA A 4 -2.15 -12.36 2.43
N ARG A 5 -1.33 -11.32 2.64
CA ARG A 5 -0.87 -10.88 3.97
C ARG A 5 -1.75 -9.80 4.59
N LEU A 6 -2.36 -8.96 3.76
CA LEU A 6 -3.10 -7.79 4.23
C LEU A 6 -4.62 -7.89 4.05
N GLY A 7 -5.11 -9.00 3.49
CA GLY A 7 -6.54 -9.29 3.34
C GLY A 7 -7.14 -8.87 2.00
N GLN A 8 -8.38 -9.30 1.79
CA GLN A 8 -9.14 -9.11 0.54
C GLN A 8 -9.61 -7.66 0.31
N GLN A 9 -9.61 -6.82 1.34
CA GLN A 9 -10.12 -5.44 1.27
C GLN A 9 -9.17 -4.44 0.61
N LEU A 10 -7.95 -4.87 0.27
CA LEU A 10 -6.97 -4.04 -0.42
C LEU A 10 -7.06 -4.22 -1.92
N ASP A 11 -7.18 -3.08 -2.59
CA ASP A 11 -7.18 -2.99 -4.03
C ASP A 11 -6.02 -2.17 -4.56
N LEU A 12 -5.68 -2.50 -5.81
CA LEU A 12 -4.61 -1.89 -6.58
C LEU A 12 -5.23 -1.42 -7.89
N GLU A 13 -5.18 -0.12 -8.13
CA GLU A 13 -5.62 0.47 -9.39
C GLU A 13 -4.52 1.34 -10.00
N PRO A 14 -4.41 1.41 -11.34
CA PRO A 14 -3.58 2.41 -11.98
C PRO A 14 -3.96 3.83 -11.54
N TRP A 15 -2.95 4.66 -11.33
CA TRP A 15 -3.10 6.08 -11.01
C TRP A 15 -2.31 6.94 -12.00
N ASP A 16 -2.39 8.26 -11.84
CA ASP A 16 -1.70 9.20 -12.69
C ASP A 16 -0.16 9.00 -12.67
N ARG A 17 0.49 9.31 -13.79
CA ARG A 17 1.96 9.27 -13.98
C ARG A 17 2.61 7.89 -13.72
N GLY A 18 1.90 6.81 -14.01
CA GLY A 18 2.43 5.45 -13.86
C GLY A 18 2.52 4.97 -12.41
N TRP A 19 1.88 5.70 -11.48
CA TRP A 19 1.72 5.24 -10.11
C TRP A 19 0.64 4.15 -10.04
N ILE A 20 0.72 3.31 -9.03
CA ILE A 20 -0.37 2.41 -8.65
C ILE A 20 -0.88 2.87 -7.30
N ARG A 21 -2.18 3.12 -7.21
CA ARG A 21 -2.84 3.43 -5.95
C ARG A 21 -3.15 2.13 -5.22
N LEU A 22 -2.65 2.01 -4.00
CA LEU A 22 -3.07 1.00 -3.04
C LEU A 22 -4.10 1.65 -2.11
N TYR A 23 -5.29 1.08 -2.02
CA TYR A 23 -6.33 1.61 -1.17
C TYR A 23 -7.23 0.51 -0.60
N GLU A 24 -7.90 0.84 0.49
CA GLU A 24 -9.01 0.09 1.05
C GLU A 24 -10.14 1.08 1.33
N THR A 25 -11.39 0.61 1.26
CA THR A 25 -12.56 1.43 1.54
C THR A 25 -13.20 0.96 2.83
N GLN A 26 -13.37 1.88 3.77
CA GLN A 26 -14.08 1.62 5.02
C GLN A 26 -15.27 2.57 5.13
N ALA A 27 -16.44 2.06 5.51
CA ALA A 27 -17.56 2.90 5.87
C ALA A 27 -17.25 3.65 7.17
N VAL A 28 -17.44 4.97 7.16
CA VAL A 28 -17.25 5.83 8.33
C VAL A 28 -18.55 6.59 8.55
N GLU A 29 -19.33 6.14 9.53
CA GLU A 29 -20.55 6.82 9.96
C GLU A 29 -20.24 7.90 11.01
N VAL A 30 -19.23 7.65 11.85
CA VAL A 30 -18.74 8.58 12.88
C VAL A 30 -17.22 8.65 12.80
N PHE A 31 -16.70 9.87 12.73
CA PHE A 31 -15.27 10.14 12.71
C PHE A 31 -14.79 10.61 14.09
N ASP A 32 -14.42 9.66 14.94
CA ASP A 32 -13.99 9.88 16.32
C ASP A 32 -12.54 9.41 16.57
N ALA A 33 -12.07 9.61 17.79
CA ALA A 33 -10.72 9.21 18.19
C ALA A 33 -10.49 7.69 18.09
N ALA A 34 -11.53 6.88 18.32
CA ALA A 34 -11.44 5.43 18.18
C ALA A 34 -11.21 5.04 16.71
N ARG A 35 -11.93 5.66 15.77
CA ARG A 35 -11.73 5.46 14.33
C ARG A 35 -10.33 5.88 13.90
N VAL A 36 -9.81 7.00 14.40
CA VAL A 36 -8.43 7.43 14.13
C VAL A 36 -7.43 6.38 14.60
N ALA A 37 -7.61 5.84 15.82
CA ALA A 37 -6.73 4.80 16.36
C ALA A 37 -6.76 3.51 15.51
N THR A 38 -7.94 3.07 15.08
CA THR A 38 -8.09 1.91 14.19
C THR A 38 -7.39 2.15 12.84
N THR A 39 -7.60 3.31 12.23
CA THR A 39 -6.96 3.67 10.95
C THR A 39 -5.44 3.74 11.10
N ALA A 40 -4.93 4.30 12.20
CA ALA A 40 -3.49 4.36 12.46
C ALA A 40 -2.89 2.96 12.63
N SER A 41 -3.54 2.07 13.39
CA SER A 41 -3.14 0.68 13.54
C SER A 41 -3.09 -0.02 12.18
N ARG A 42 -4.11 0.20 11.35
CA ARG A 42 -4.18 -0.37 10.01
C ARG A 42 -3.08 0.15 9.08
N MET A 43 -2.79 1.45 9.11
CA MET A 43 -1.66 2.02 8.38
C MET A 43 -0.32 1.42 8.82
N ALA A 44 -0.14 1.17 10.12
CA ALA A 44 1.08 0.53 10.63
C ALA A 44 1.25 -0.90 10.10
N GLU A 45 0.16 -1.70 10.02
CA GLU A 45 0.19 -3.02 9.39
C GLU A 45 0.59 -2.95 7.90
N LEU A 46 -0.01 -2.02 7.15
CA LEU A 46 0.32 -1.80 5.73
C LEU A 46 1.81 -1.48 5.57
N ILE A 47 2.33 -0.55 6.36
CA ILE A 47 3.75 -0.16 6.34
C ILE A 47 4.62 -1.35 6.71
N GLY A 48 4.28 -2.12 7.75
CA GLY A 48 5.04 -3.28 8.20
C GLY A 48 5.20 -4.35 7.12
N VAL A 49 4.21 -4.52 6.25
CA VAL A 49 4.29 -5.47 5.13
C VAL A 49 4.96 -4.88 3.89
N LEU A 50 4.68 -3.63 3.55
CA LEU A 50 5.16 -3.01 2.30
C LEU A 50 6.61 -2.51 2.41
N TRP A 51 6.97 -1.94 3.56
CA TRP A 51 8.28 -1.32 3.75
C TRP A 51 9.47 -2.26 3.50
N PRO A 52 9.46 -3.52 3.98
CA PRO A 52 10.52 -4.47 3.65
C PRO A 52 10.65 -4.71 2.14
N MET A 53 9.53 -4.79 1.41
CA MET A 53 9.57 -4.96 -0.04
C MET A 53 10.19 -3.72 -0.71
N CYS A 54 9.81 -2.52 -0.28
CA CYS A 54 10.42 -1.28 -0.78
C CYS A 54 11.93 -1.21 -0.48
N GLN A 55 12.36 -1.71 0.68
CA GLN A 55 13.76 -1.76 1.06
C GLN A 55 14.55 -2.76 0.21
N GLU A 56 14.00 -3.95 -0.03
CA GLU A 56 14.64 -4.93 -0.91
C GLU A 56 14.71 -4.44 -2.36
N LEU A 57 13.64 -3.79 -2.85
CA LEU A 57 13.65 -3.18 -4.18
C LEU A 57 14.73 -2.10 -4.28
N ARG A 58 14.85 -1.22 -3.28
CA ARG A 58 15.91 -0.19 -3.22
C ARG A 58 17.32 -0.77 -3.11
N LYS A 59 17.53 -1.81 -2.33
CA LYS A 59 18.82 -2.52 -2.28
C LYS A 59 19.13 -3.19 -3.62
N SER A 60 18.10 -3.62 -4.34
CA SER A 60 18.19 -4.23 -5.67
C SER A 60 18.29 -3.22 -6.83
N ASP A 61 18.32 -1.90 -6.55
CA ASP A 61 18.44 -0.80 -7.53
C ASP A 61 19.68 -0.86 -8.44
N ALA A 62 20.47 -1.93 -8.40
CA ALA A 62 21.34 -2.26 -9.51
C ALA A 62 20.58 -2.64 -10.81
N LYS A 63 19.34 -3.18 -10.81
CA LYS A 63 18.76 -3.79 -12.04
C LYS A 63 17.24 -3.79 -12.27
N ILE A 64 16.41 -2.94 -11.65
CA ILE A 64 15.01 -2.85 -12.12
C ILE A 64 14.95 -1.93 -13.34
N ARG A 65 14.98 -2.51 -14.55
CA ARG A 65 14.69 -1.77 -15.79
C ARG A 65 13.23 -1.33 -15.74
N LEU A 66 13.00 -0.07 -15.37
CA LEU A 66 11.75 0.60 -15.65
C LEU A 66 11.56 0.58 -17.17
N VAL A 67 10.52 -0.11 -17.64
CA VAL A 67 10.19 -0.17 -19.06
C VAL A 67 9.87 1.25 -19.52
N LYS A 68 10.74 1.83 -20.35
CA LYS A 68 10.42 3.06 -21.09
C LYS A 68 9.21 2.74 -21.96
N ARG A 69 8.10 3.46 -21.76
CA ARG A 69 6.98 3.46 -22.70
C ARG A 69 7.26 4.54 -23.76
N GLU A 70 7.13 4.14 -25.02
CA GLU A 70 7.21 4.97 -26.23
C GLU A 70 6.04 5.96 -26.31
#